data_AF-A0A7C1DJA5-F1
#
_entry.id   AF-A0A7C1DJA5-F1
#
_cell.length_a   1.000
_cell.length_b   1.000
_cell.length_c   1.000
_cell.angle_alpha   90.00
_cell.angle_beta   90.00
_cell.angle_gamma   90.00
#
_symmetry.space_group_name_H-M   'P 1'
#
loop_
_entity.id
_entity.type
_entity.pdbx_description
1 polymer ?
#
loop_
_entity_poly.entity_id
_entity_poly.type
_entity_poly.pdbx_seq_one_letter_code
_entity_poly.pdbx_strand_id
1 'polypeptide(L)'
;MPDLGDVLFAFGLTLFAGLATGVGSAIAFFADRTNFRFLSISTGFSAGVMIYVSFVEILLKGSESLGEALGPSRGEWANSAFFFAGIALIGVIDYLIPTEDNPHETRTEEETAPLHDAPCQEEGQG
;
A
#
# COMPACT_ATOMS: atom_id res chain seq x y z
N MET A 1 -30.58 -14.99 0.09
CA MET A 1 -29.89 -15.13 1.40
C MET A 1 -28.64 -15.93 1.13
N PRO A 2 -27.46 -15.46 1.55
CA PRO A 2 -26.23 -16.23 1.40
C PRO A 2 -26.36 -17.55 2.18
N ASP A 3 -25.90 -18.65 1.59
CA ASP A 3 -25.87 -19.93 2.29
C ASP A 3 -24.68 -20.00 3.25
N LEU A 4 -24.69 -21.01 4.13
CA LEU A 4 -23.61 -21.21 5.11
C LEU A 4 -22.25 -21.48 4.43
N GLY A 5 -22.25 -22.04 3.22
CA GLY A 5 -21.06 -22.28 2.41
C GLY A 5 -20.43 -20.98 1.94
N ASP A 6 -21.22 -20.06 1.39
CA ASP A 6 -20.77 -18.73 0.97
C ASP A 6 -20.12 -17.96 2.13
N VAL A 7 -20.76 -17.98 3.30
CA VAL A 7 -20.25 -17.29 4.51
C VAL A 7 -18.93 -17.91 4.97
N LEU A 8 -18.84 -19.24 5.03
CA LEU A 8 -17.63 -19.93 5.46
C LEU A 8 -16.49 -19.74 4.46
N PHE A 9 -16.79 -19.69 3.17
CA PHE A 9 -15.82 -19.43 2.10
C PHE A 9 -15.27 -18.00 2.17
N ALA A 10 -16.15 -17.00 2.24
CA ALA A 10 -15.73 -15.60 2.39
C ALA A 10 -14.89 -15.40 3.67
N PHE A 11 -15.30 -16.00 4.78
CA PHE A 11 -14.55 -15.97 6.03
C PHE A 11 -13.17 -16.61 5.89
N GLY A 12 -13.08 -17.78 5.24
CA GLY A 12 -11.81 -18.45 4.96
C GLY A 12 -10.86 -17.56 4.14
N LEU A 13 -11.36 -16.94 3.06
CA LEU A 13 -10.58 -16.01 2.24
C LEU A 13 -10.07 -14.80 3.04
N THR A 14 -10.93 -14.17 3.85
CA THR A 14 -10.54 -13.03 4.70
C THR A 14 -9.51 -13.45 5.75
N LEU A 15 -9.67 -14.63 6.36
CA LEU A 15 -8.71 -15.16 7.33
C LEU A 15 -7.34 -15.40 6.69
N PHE A 16 -7.29 -16.03 5.51
CA PHE A 16 -6.03 -16.24 4.78
C PHE A 16 -5.38 -14.93 4.36
N ALA A 17 -6.15 -13.95 3.91
CA ALA A 17 -5.63 -12.61 3.60
C ALA A 17 -5.01 -11.96 4.84
N GLY A 18 -5.69 -12.01 5.99
CA GLY A 18 -5.17 -11.49 7.26
C GLY A 18 -3.92 -12.22 7.75
N LEU A 19 -3.88 -13.55 7.64
CA LEU A 19 -2.70 -14.35 7.96
C LEU A 19 -1.52 -14.01 7.04
N ALA A 20 -1.75 -13.78 5.75
CA ALA A 20 -0.71 -13.37 4.82
C ALA A 20 -0.09 -12.02 5.23
N THR A 21 -0.91 -11.04 5.63
CA THR A 21 -0.42 -9.77 6.18
C THR A 21 0.37 -9.99 7.48
N GLY A 22 -0.11 -10.86 8.38
CA GLY A 22 0.59 -11.19 9.63
C GLY A 22 1.93 -11.88 9.42
N VAL A 23 2.04 -12.78 8.42
CA VAL A 23 3.31 -13.39 8.04
C VAL A 23 4.24 -12.35 7.42
N GLY A 24 3.72 -11.46 6.57
CA GLY A 24 4.49 -10.36 5.98
C GLY A 24 5.07 -9.42 7.05
N SER A 25 4.28 -9.04 8.05
CA SER A 25 4.75 -8.20 9.16
C SER A 25 5.77 -8.94 10.04
N ALA A 26 5.54 -10.21 10.37
CA ALA A 26 6.50 -11.02 11.13
C ALA A 26 7.86 -11.10 10.41
N ILE A 27 7.86 -11.38 9.11
CA ILE A 27 9.10 -11.40 8.30
C ILE A 27 9.79 -10.02 8.34
N ALA A 28 9.03 -8.93 8.22
CA ALA A 28 9.59 -7.57 8.30
C ALA A 28 10.19 -7.23 9.68
N PHE A 29 9.63 -7.75 10.77
CA PHE A 29 10.16 -7.56 12.13
C PHE A 29 11.39 -8.42 12.43
N PHE A 30 11.46 -9.64 11.90
CA PHE A 30 12.61 -10.55 12.08
C PHE A 30 13.72 -10.34 11.05
N ALA A 31 13.45 -9.65 9.94
CA ALA A 31 14.49 -9.26 8.99
C ALA A 31 15.50 -8.36 9.70
N ASP A 32 16.74 -8.82 9.80
CA ASP A 32 17.82 -8.06 10.43
C ASP A 32 17.91 -6.65 9.84
N ARG A 33 18.05 -5.65 10.72
CA ARG A 33 18.20 -4.22 10.43
C ARG A 33 19.32 -3.89 9.42
N THR A 34 20.11 -4.87 9.01
CA THR A 34 21.25 -4.74 8.08
C THR A 34 20.87 -4.94 6.62
N ASN A 35 19.69 -5.48 6.29
CA ASN A 35 19.26 -5.68 4.90
C ASN A 35 18.12 -4.74 4.47
N PHE A 36 18.36 -3.42 4.57
CA PHE A 36 17.46 -2.39 4.03
C PHE A 36 17.12 -2.62 2.55
N ARG A 37 17.97 -3.32 1.78
CA ARG A 37 17.70 -3.65 0.38
C ARG A 37 16.53 -4.62 0.25
N PHE A 38 16.48 -5.68 1.06
CA PHE A 38 15.36 -6.62 1.07
C PHE A 38 14.07 -5.92 1.52
N LEU A 39 14.14 -5.10 2.57
CA LEU A 39 12.98 -4.34 3.05
C LEU A 39 12.44 -3.42 1.94
N SER A 40 13.27 -2.60 1.33
CA SER A 40 12.86 -1.68 0.25
C SER A 40 12.27 -2.40 -0.96
N ILE A 41 12.82 -3.55 -1.36
CA ILE A 41 12.27 -4.37 -2.45
C ILE A 41 10.89 -4.91 -2.06
N SER A 42 10.75 -5.43 -0.84
CA SER A 42 9.47 -5.99 -0.35
C SER A 42 8.38 -4.93 -0.22
N THR A 43 8.70 -3.75 0.30
CA THR A 43 7.79 -2.60 0.42
C THR A 43 7.40 -2.08 -0.96
N GLY A 44 8.37 -1.92 -1.87
CA GLY A 44 8.10 -1.51 -3.26
C GLY A 44 7.23 -2.50 -4.02
N PHE A 45 7.45 -3.80 -3.84
CA PHE A 45 6.60 -4.85 -4.41
C PHE A 45 5.17 -4.76 -3.87
N SER A 46 4.99 -4.60 -2.55
CA SER A 46 3.66 -4.44 -1.94
C SER A 46 2.94 -3.19 -2.44
N ALA A 47 3.63 -2.05 -2.50
CA ALA A 47 3.09 -0.82 -3.06
C ALA A 47 2.67 -1.00 -4.53
N GLY A 48 3.49 -1.68 -5.33
CA GLY A 48 3.18 -1.99 -6.73
C GLY A 48 1.93 -2.85 -6.89
N VAL A 49 1.79 -3.93 -6.11
CA VAL A 49 0.61 -4.79 -6.12
C VAL A 49 -0.64 -3.99 -5.75
N MET A 50 -0.57 -3.13 -4.72
CA MET A 50 -1.72 -2.31 -4.31
C MET A 50 -2.10 -1.26 -5.36
N ILE A 51 -1.13 -0.66 -6.06
CA ILE A 51 -1.40 0.23 -7.20
C ILE A 51 -2.10 -0.54 -8.32
N TYR A 52 -1.60 -1.73 -8.68
CA TYR A 52 -2.21 -2.56 -9.73
C TYR A 52 -3.66 -2.93 -9.38
N VAL A 53 -3.90 -3.46 -8.18
CA VAL A 53 -5.25 -3.83 -7.72
C VAL A 53 -6.17 -2.62 -7.72
N SER A 54 -5.71 -1.45 -7.26
CA SER A 54 -6.52 -0.24 -7.20
C SER A 54 -6.92 0.27 -8.59
N PHE A 55 -5.97 0.40 -9.52
CA PHE A 55 -6.20 1.00 -10.84
C PHE A 55 -6.76 0.04 -11.88
N VAL A 56 -6.32 -1.23 -11.87
CA VAL A 56 -6.68 -2.19 -12.91
C VAL A 56 -7.88 -3.03 -12.49
N GLU A 57 -8.03 -3.35 -11.20
CA GLU A 57 -9.16 -4.15 -10.75
C GLU A 57 -10.30 -3.29 -10.20
N ILE A 58 -10.04 -2.53 -9.13
CA ILE A 58 -11.11 -1.84 -8.39
C ILE A 58 -11.69 -0.69 -9.21
N LEU A 59 -10.86 0.14 -9.85
CA LEU A 59 -11.33 1.26 -10.66
C LEU A 59 -12.19 0.82 -11.84
N LEU A 60 -11.84 -0.30 -12.50
CA LEU A 60 -12.62 -0.86 -13.60
C LEU A 60 -13.93 -1.48 -13.12
N LYS A 61 -13.90 -2.29 -12.05
CA LYS A 61 -15.11 -2.84 -11.41
C LYS A 61 -16.06 -1.73 -10.94
N GLY A 62 -15.50 -0.63 -10.41
CA GLY A 62 -16.24 0.56 -10.02
C GLY A 62 -16.89 1.25 -11.23
N SER A 63 -16.15 1.39 -12.34
CA SER A 63 -16.67 1.98 -13.58
C SER A 63 -17.83 1.19 -14.16
N GLU A 64 -17.74 -0.15 -14.16
CA GLU A 64 -18.81 -1.04 -14.62
C GLU A 64 -20.05 -0.90 -13.71
N SER A 65 -19.87 -1.07 -12.41
CA SER A 65 -20.97 -1.02 -11.44
C SER A 65 -21.67 0.35 -11.38
N LEU A 66 -20.92 1.46 -11.41
CA LEU A 66 -21.51 2.80 -11.45
C LEU A 66 -22.08 3.15 -12.82
N GLY A 67 -21.49 2.62 -13.91
CA GLY A 67 -22.01 2.77 -15.26
C GLY A 67 -23.40 2.13 -15.42
N GLU A 68 -23.61 0.97 -14.82
CA GLU A 68 -24.93 0.31 -14.75
C GLU A 68 -25.95 1.12 -13.94
N ALA A 69 -25.53 1.70 -12.82
CA ALA A 69 -26.43 2.42 -11.90
C ALA A 69 -26.78 3.85 -12.35
N LEU A 70 -25.81 4.59 -12.89
CA LEU A 70 -25.94 6.03 -13.21
C LEU A 70 -25.93 6.33 -14.72
N GLY A 71 -25.69 5.32 -15.56
CA GLY A 71 -25.49 5.43 -17.00
C GLY A 71 -24.02 5.72 -17.37
N PRO A 72 -23.62 5.51 -18.65
CA PRO A 72 -22.21 5.46 -19.05
C PRO A 72 -21.42 6.74 -18.69
N SER A 73 -21.88 7.92 -19.12
CA SER A 73 -21.12 9.17 -18.89
C SER A 73 -21.14 9.64 -17.43
N ARG A 74 -22.25 9.44 -16.70
CA ARG A 74 -22.33 9.88 -15.29
C ARG A 74 -21.62 8.90 -14.36
N GLY A 75 -21.64 7.60 -14.68
CA GLY A 75 -20.95 6.56 -13.95
C GLY A 75 -19.43 6.75 -13.96
N GLU A 76 -18.84 7.06 -15.11
CA GLU A 76 -17.41 7.35 -15.23
C GLU A 76 -17.00 8.56 -14.36
N TRP A 77 -17.73 9.67 -14.46
CA TRP A 77 -17.48 10.85 -13.64
C TRP A 77 -17.62 10.59 -12.15
N ALA A 78 -18.65 9.83 -11.75
CA ALA A 78 -18.85 9.46 -10.36
C ALA A 78 -17.74 8.52 -9.86
N ASN A 79 -17.30 7.55 -10.67
CA ASN A 79 -16.22 6.63 -10.31
C ASN A 79 -14.91 7.39 -10.05
N SER A 80 -14.53 8.32 -10.94
CA SER A 80 -13.37 9.19 -10.71
C SER A 80 -13.55 10.06 -9.45
N ALA A 81 -14.74 10.64 -9.24
CA ALA A 81 -15.01 11.45 -8.05
C ALA A 81 -14.85 10.64 -6.75
N PHE A 82 -15.36 9.41 -6.70
CA PHE A 82 -15.20 8.53 -5.53
C PHE A 82 -13.77 8.06 -5.32
N PHE A 83 -13.01 7.81 -6.40
CA PHE A 83 -11.59 7.49 -6.31
C PHE A 83 -10.79 8.62 -5.63
N PHE A 84 -10.94 9.86 -6.11
CA PHE A 84 -10.27 11.01 -5.50
C PHE A 84 -10.82 11.36 -4.12
N ALA A 85 -12.12 11.17 -3.88
CA ALA A 85 -12.70 11.30 -2.55
C ALA A 85 -12.09 10.28 -1.56
N GLY A 86 -11.81 9.05 -2.00
CA GLY A 86 -11.10 8.05 -1.21
C GLY A 86 -9.67 8.48 -0.85
N ILE A 87 -8.93 9.04 -1.81
CA ILE A 87 -7.59 9.60 -1.57
C ILE A 87 -7.66 10.75 -0.56
N ALA A 88 -8.61 11.69 -0.76
CA ALA A 88 -8.80 12.82 0.15
C ALA A 88 -9.21 12.35 1.56
N LEU A 89 -10.05 11.32 1.66
CA LEU A 89 -10.45 10.73 2.93
C LEU A 89 -9.24 10.15 3.69
N ILE A 90 -8.35 9.41 3.01
CA ILE A 90 -7.12 8.90 3.62
C ILE A 90 -6.24 10.07 4.08
N GLY A 91 -6.08 11.11 3.26
CA GLY A 91 -5.31 12.31 3.66
C GLY A 91 -5.91 13.04 4.85
N VAL A 92 -7.24 13.08 4.98
CA VAL A 92 -7.92 13.61 6.17
C VAL A 92 -7.68 12.72 7.39
N ILE A 93 -7.73 11.39 7.23
CA ILE A 93 -7.42 10.45 8.31
C ILE A 93 -5.98 10.67 8.79
N ASP A 94 -5.01 10.77 7.88
CA ASP A 94 -3.61 11.03 8.20
C ASP A 94 -3.42 12.38 8.90
N TYR A 95 -4.13 13.43 8.47
CA TYR A 95 -4.10 14.74 9.13
C TYR A 95 -4.70 14.73 10.56
N LEU A 96 -5.69 13.88 10.81
CA LEU A 96 -6.33 13.75 12.12
C LEU A 96 -5.48 12.94 13.12
N ILE A 97 -4.46 12.22 12.67
CA ILE A 97 -3.52 11.49 13.52
C ILE A 97 -2.42 12.46 14.00
N PRO A 98 -2.37 12.84 15.29
CA PRO A 98 -1.44 13.85 15.80
C PRO A 98 0.04 13.44 15.70
N THR A 99 0.91 14.40 15.40
CA THR A 99 2.29 14.20 14.92
C THR A 99 3.35 13.91 16.00
N GLU A 100 2.98 13.86 17.29
CA GLU A 100 3.94 13.64 18.40
C GLU A 100 4.47 12.19 18.45
N ASP A 101 3.83 11.27 17.71
CA ASP A 101 4.18 9.85 17.55
C ASP A 101 4.28 9.46 16.06
N ASN A 102 4.64 10.39 15.17
CA ASN A 102 4.59 10.18 13.71
C ASN A 102 5.91 9.68 13.11
N PRO A 103 6.08 8.37 12.81
CA PRO A 103 7.24 7.84 12.09
C PRO A 103 7.28 8.19 10.59
N HIS A 104 6.30 8.96 10.07
CA HIS A 104 6.27 9.48 8.70
C HIS A 104 6.85 10.89 8.54
N GLU A 105 7.37 11.51 9.61
CA GLU A 105 8.39 12.54 9.41
C GLU A 105 9.66 11.84 8.88
N THR A 106 10.16 12.29 7.74
CA THR A 106 11.48 11.89 7.25
C THR A 106 12.45 12.07 8.41
N ARG A 107 13.04 10.95 8.86
CA ARG A 107 14.17 10.94 9.78
C ARG A 107 15.09 12.10 9.43
N THR A 108 15.29 13.02 10.38
CA THR A 108 16.19 14.17 10.23
C THR A 108 17.52 13.71 9.62
N GLU A 109 18.10 14.54 8.75
CA GLU A 109 19.31 14.27 7.96
C GLU A 109 20.49 13.67 8.77
N GLU A 110 20.50 13.86 10.10
CA GLU A 110 21.42 13.22 11.05
C GLU A 110 21.36 11.67 11.08
N GLU A 111 20.21 11.03 10.90
CA GLU A 111 20.10 9.54 10.96
C GLU A 111 20.49 8.86 9.63
N THR A 112 20.48 9.61 8.51
CA THR A 112 20.92 9.16 7.18
C THR A 112 22.35 9.56 6.82
N ALA A 113 22.98 10.45 7.61
CA ALA A 113 24.38 10.84 7.44
C ALA A 113 25.36 9.66 7.29
N PRO A 114 25.23 8.52 8.02
CA PRO A 114 26.18 7.41 7.89
C PRO A 114 26.09 6.63 6.57
N LEU A 115 25.06 6.86 5.75
CA LEU A 115 24.85 6.17 4.47
C LEU A 115 25.43 6.94 3.26
N HIS A 116 25.80 8.21 3.43
CA HIS A 116 26.45 9.01 2.39
C HIS A 116 27.99 8.82 2.35
N ASP A 117 28.57 8.19 3.38
CA ASP A 117 30.01 8.00 3.55
C ASP A 117 30.49 6.59 3.16
N ALA A 118 29.84 5.92 2.21
CA ALA A 118 30.53 4.86 1.49
C ALA A 118 31.47 5.55 0.49
N PRO A 119 32.80 5.54 0.66
CA PRO A 119 33.68 6.10 -0.34
C PRO A 119 33.44 5.34 -1.64
N CYS A 120 33.06 6.06 -2.69
CA CYS A 120 33.42 5.69 -4.05
C CYS A 120 34.94 5.57 -4.07
N GLN A 121 35.48 4.38 -3.78
CA GLN A 121 36.81 4.05 -4.22
C GLN A 121 36.73 3.89 -5.73
N GLU A 122 37.03 4.99 -6.41
CA GLU A 122 37.53 5.00 -7.77
C GLU A 122 38.81 4.15 -7.79
N GLU A 123 38.67 2.83 -7.96
CA GLU A 123 39.79 2.00 -8.42
C GLU A 123 39.94 2.19 -9.93
N GLY A 124 40.66 3.25 -10.27
CA GLY A 124 41.22 3.48 -11.59
C GLY A 124 42.60 4.12 -11.47
N GLN A 125 43.66 3.30 -11.33
CA GLN A 125 44.90 3.34 -12.13
C GLN A 125 46.10 2.68 -11.42
N GLY A 126 46.68 1.69 -12.10
CA GLY A 126 47.94 1.03 -11.78
C GLY A 126 48.26 -0.03 -12.83
#